data_AF-A0AB36XIW7-F1
#
_entry.id   AF-A0AB36XIW7-F1
#
_cell.length_a   1.000
_cell.length_b   1.000
_cell.length_c   1.000
_cell.angle_alpha   90.00
_cell.angle_beta   90.00
_cell.angle_gamma   90.00
#
_symmetry.space_group_name_H-M   'P 1'
#
loop_
_entity.id
_entity.type
_entity.pdbx_description
1 polymer ?
#
loop_
_entity_poly.entity_id
_entity_poly.type
_entity_poly.pdbx_seq_one_letter_code
_entity_poly.pdbx_strand_id
1 'polypeptide(L)'
;MEGQKELLGMWMSETEGAKFWLSVLTELQNRGVNDILIACVDGLKDFPDAINAVYPKTQIQLCIVHMVRNSMKYVHGKTTRPLPQT
;
A
#
# COMPACT_ATOMS: atom_id res chain seq x y z
N MET A 1 -1.30 -21.79 9.47
CA MET A 1 -0.78 -20.41 9.43
C MET A 1 -1.95 -19.50 9.77
N GLU A 2 -1.95 -18.91 10.96
CA GLU A 2 -2.92 -17.87 11.32
C GLU A 2 -2.34 -16.53 10.87
N GLY A 3 -3.04 -15.84 9.96
CA GLY A 3 -2.64 -14.51 9.54
C GLY A 3 -3.11 -13.47 10.56
N GLN A 4 -2.18 -12.68 11.10
CA GLN A 4 -2.51 -11.58 11.99
C GLN A 4 -2.47 -10.27 11.22
N LYS A 5 -3.51 -9.45 11.40
CA LYS A 5 -3.58 -8.11 10.81
C LYS A 5 -3.13 -7.10 11.85
N GLU A 6 -2.08 -6.36 11.54
CA GLU A 6 -1.55 -5.30 12.39
C GLU A 6 -1.22 -4.04 11.59
N LEU A 7 -1.25 -2.90 12.26
CA LEU A 7 -0.78 -1.63 11.70
C LEU A 7 0.70 -1.46 12.06
N LEU A 8 1.58 -1.51 11.05
CA LEU A 8 3.02 -1.41 11.29
C LEU A 8 3.49 0.03 11.58
N GLY A 9 2.76 1.06 11.17
CA GLY A 9 3.11 2.45 11.47
C GLY A 9 2.15 3.45 10.85
N MET A 10 2.34 4.72 11.23
CA MET A 10 1.63 5.87 10.69
C MET A 10 2.64 7.00 10.54
N TRP A 11 2.76 7.53 9.33
CA TRP A 11 3.71 8.58 9.01
C TRP A 11 2.96 9.81 8.50
N MET A 12 3.40 10.98 8.95
CA MET A 12 2.87 12.26 8.51
C MET A 12 4.01 13.04 7.84
N SER A 13 3.75 13.59 6.67
CA SER A 13 4.67 14.44 5.92
C SER A 13 3.87 15.47 5.14
N GLU A 14 4.48 16.63 4.91
CA GLU A 14 3.90 17.66 4.03
C GLU A 14 3.94 17.25 2.56
N THR A 15 4.86 16.33 2.19
CA THR A 15 5.02 15.83 0.82
C THR A 15 5.21 14.32 0.76
N GLU A 16 4.62 13.70 -0.25
CA GLU A 16 4.66 12.25 -0.50
C GLU A 16 5.65 11.88 -1.63
N GLY A 17 6.85 12.44 -1.59
CA GLY A 17 7.88 12.20 -2.62
C GLY A 17 8.75 10.97 -2.38
N ALA A 18 9.56 10.60 -3.37
CA ALA A 18 10.48 9.46 -3.32
C ALA A 18 11.31 9.37 -2.02
N LYS A 19 11.85 10.50 -1.54
CA LYS A 19 12.67 10.57 -0.32
C LYS A 19 11.89 10.19 0.94
N PHE A 20 10.63 10.60 1.01
CA PHE A 20 9.76 10.27 2.14
C PHE A 20 9.51 8.76 2.18
N TRP A 21 9.10 8.17 1.06
CA TRP A 21 8.85 6.73 0.98
C TRP A 21 10.09 5.89 1.27
N LEU A 22 11.25 6.29 0.76
CA LEU A 22 12.51 5.62 1.06
C LEU A 22 12.83 5.65 2.57
N SER A 23 12.57 6.79 3.24
CA SER A 23 12.75 6.91 4.69
C SER A 23 11.82 5.97 5.47
N VAL A 24 10.54 5.90 5.08
CA VAL A 24 9.56 5.01 5.72
C VAL A 24 9.98 3.54 5.60
N LEU A 25 10.37 3.12 4.39
CA LEU A 25 10.76 1.73 4.14
C LEU A 25 12.07 1.37 4.84
N THR A 26 13.03 2.30 4.89
CA THR A 26 14.29 2.11 5.63
C THR A 26 14.04 1.99 7.14
N GLU A 27 13.12 2.78 7.69
CA GLU A 27 12.71 2.65 9.09
C GLU A 27 12.10 1.26 9.37
N LEU A 28 11.21 0.78 8.50
CA LEU A 28 10.64 -0.57 8.62
C LEU A 28 11.72 -1.66 8.58
N GLN A 29 12.71 -1.52 7.70
CA GLN A 29 13.86 -2.43 7.64
C GLN A 29 14.67 -2.40 8.94
N ASN A 30 14.94 -1.22 9.49
CA ASN A 30 15.64 -1.05 10.76
C ASN A 30 14.86 -1.62 11.96
N ARG A 31 13.53 -1.69 11.87
CA ARG A 31 12.67 -2.33 12.87
C ARG A 31 12.61 -3.86 12.74
N GLY A 32 13.30 -4.43 11.76
CA GLY A 32 13.43 -5.87 11.55
C GLY A 32 12.51 -6.46 10.48
N VAL A 33 11.83 -5.64 9.68
CA VAL A 33 11.10 -6.12 8.49
C VAL A 33 12.14 -6.40 7.40
N ASN A 34 12.59 -7.65 7.31
CA ASN A 34 13.67 -8.05 6.41
C ASN A 34 13.22 -8.30 4.97
N ASP A 35 11.99 -8.76 4.78
CA ASP A 35 11.45 -9.10 3.46
C ASP A 35 9.94 -8.81 3.40
N ILE A 36 9.48 -8.44 2.22
CA ILE A 36 8.07 -8.18 1.92
C ILE A 36 7.74 -8.99 0.67
N LEU A 37 6.83 -9.95 0.77
CA LEU A 37 6.46 -10.77 -0.39
C LEU A 37 5.64 -9.95 -1.40
N ILE A 38 4.66 -9.18 -0.91
CA ILE A 38 3.72 -8.42 -1.74
C ILE A 38 3.50 -7.04 -1.12
N ALA A 39 3.62 -5.99 -1.93
CA ALA A 39 3.24 -4.62 -1.58
C ALA A 39 2.10 -4.14 -2.49
N CYS A 40 0.93 -3.88 -1.89
CA CYS A 40 -0.23 -3.32 -2.60
C CYS A 40 -0.28 -1.81 -2.41
N VAL A 41 0.02 -1.04 -3.46
CA VAL A 41 0.08 0.44 -3.43
C VAL A 41 -1.00 1.05 -4.32
N ASP A 42 -1.37 2.30 -4.09
CA ASP A 42 -2.44 3.02 -4.81
C ASP A 42 -2.00 3.66 -6.13
N GLY A 43 -0.74 3.52 -6.52
CA GLY A 43 -0.20 4.04 -7.79
C GLY A 43 0.53 5.38 -7.65
N LEU A 44 0.92 5.77 -6.43
CA LEU A 44 1.77 6.94 -6.21
C LEU A 44 3.08 6.85 -6.99
N LYS A 45 3.46 7.99 -7.59
CA LYS A 45 4.71 8.14 -8.33
C LYS A 45 5.89 7.97 -7.36
N ASP A 46 6.96 7.31 -7.83
CA ASP A 46 8.21 7.04 -7.10
C ASP A 46 8.11 6.05 -5.91
N PHE A 47 6.92 5.71 -5.41
CA PHE A 47 6.80 4.74 -4.32
C PHE A 47 7.24 3.32 -4.74
N PRO A 48 6.89 2.81 -5.94
CA PRO A 48 7.40 1.52 -6.41
C PRO A 48 8.94 1.48 -6.48
N ASP A 49 9.56 2.58 -6.91
CA ASP A 49 11.03 2.66 -7.00
C ASP A 49 11.68 2.62 -5.61
N ALA A 50 11.08 3.31 -4.63
CA ALA A 50 11.53 3.24 -3.24
C ALA A 50 11.39 1.83 -2.65
N ILE A 51 10.30 1.11 -2.96
CA ILE A 51 10.13 -0.29 -2.54
C ILE A 51 11.22 -1.17 -3.16
N ASN A 52 11.47 -1.06 -4.46
CA ASN A 52 12.50 -1.85 -5.14
C ASN A 52 13.92 -1.55 -4.61
N ALA A 53 14.17 -0.33 -4.15
CA ALA A 53 15.46 0.05 -3.58
C ALA A 53 15.73 -0.61 -2.20
N VAL A 54 14.71 -0.77 -1.35
CA VAL A 54 14.86 -1.34 0.01
C VAL A 54 14.57 -2.84 0.03
N TYR A 55 13.56 -3.27 -0.73
CA TYR A 55 13.03 -4.64 -0.76
C TYR A 55 12.94 -5.16 -2.21
N PRO A 56 14.07 -5.44 -2.87
CA PRO A 56 14.15 -5.72 -4.31
C PRO A 56 13.43 -7.00 -4.77
N LYS A 57 13.03 -7.87 -3.85
CA LYS A 57 12.28 -9.11 -4.14
C LYS A 57 10.77 -8.95 -4.02
N THR A 58 10.30 -7.78 -3.59
CA THR A 58 8.87 -7.51 -3.36
C THR A 58 8.11 -7.52 -4.67
N GLN A 59 6.98 -8.22 -4.72
CA GLN A 59 6.03 -8.08 -5.82
C GLN A 59 5.14 -6.87 -5.56
N ILE A 60 5.23 -5.86 -6.44
CA ILE A 60 4.45 -4.64 -6.33
C ILE A 60 3.17 -4.79 -7.15
N GLN A 61 2.03 -4.58 -6.50
CA GLN A 61 0.70 -4.64 -7.13
C GLN A 61 -0.04 -3.32 -6.91
N LEU A 62 -0.84 -2.90 -7.91
CA LEU A 62 -1.84 -1.87 -7.68
C LEU A 62 -2.96 -2.40 -6.78
N CYS A 63 -3.31 -1.64 -5.75
CA CYS A 63 -4.30 -2.02 -4.77
C CYS A 63 -5.69 -2.07 -5.42
N ILE A 64 -6.25 -3.27 -5.52
CA ILE A 64 -7.58 -3.48 -6.11
C ILE A 64 -8.68 -2.72 -5.37
N VAL A 65 -8.55 -2.54 -4.05
CA VAL A 65 -9.50 -1.77 -3.25
C VAL A 65 -9.49 -0.30 -3.67
N HIS A 66 -8.31 0.29 -3.88
CA HIS A 66 -8.20 1.65 -4.41
C HIS A 66 -8.73 1.75 -5.84
N MET A 67 -8.41 0.78 -6.69
CA MET A 67 -8.89 0.74 -8.08
C MET A 67 -10.42 0.68 -8.14
N VAL A 68 -11.05 -0.27 -7.44
CA VAL A 68 -12.51 -0.40 -7.39
C VAL A 68 -13.15 0.86 -6.83
N ARG A 69 -12.66 1.38 -5.69
CA ARG A 69 -13.19 2.63 -5.11
C ARG A 69 -13.06 3.80 -6.07
N ASN A 70 -11.95 3.91 -6.79
CA ASN A 70 -11.75 4.97 -7.77
C ASN A 70 -12.69 4.82 -8.97
N SER A 71 -12.84 3.62 -9.52
CA SER A 71 -13.78 3.32 -10.62
C SER A 71 -15.23 3.61 -10.24
N MET A 72 -15.64 3.25 -9.03
CA MET A 72 -17.02 3.45 -8.55
C MET A 72 -17.40 4.93 -8.41
N LYS A 73 -16.44 5.88 -8.30
CA LYS A 73 -16.72 7.32 -8.30
C LYS A 73 -17.36 7.81 -9.61
N TYR A 74 -17.11 7.10 -10.71
CA TYR A 74 -17.58 7.49 -12.05
C TYR A 74 -18.91 6.82 -12.43
N VAL A 75 -19.40 5.88 -11.62
CA VAL A 75 -20.68 5.19 -11.85
C VAL A 75 -21.76 5.90 -11.04
N HIS A 76 -22.54 6.77 -11.68
CA HIS A 76 -23.73 7.37 -11.08
C HIS A 76 -24.87 6.34 -11.07
N GLY A 77 -25.26 5.82 -9.91
CA GLY A 77 -26.46 4.97 -9.83
C GLY A 77 -26.57 4.14 -8.55
N LYS A 78 -27.76 4.15 -7.95
CA LYS A 78 -28.19 3.50 -6.70
C LYS A 78 -28.17 1.95 -6.76
N THR A 79 -27.03 1.34 -7.07
CA THR A 79 -26.89 -0.13 -7.05
C THR A 79 -25.60 -0.52 -6.33
N THR A 80 -25.50 -0.18 -5.05
CA THR A 80 -24.53 -0.82 -4.16
C THR A 80 -25.21 -2.02 -3.51
N ARG A 81 -24.90 -3.24 -3.98
CA ARG A 81 -25.23 -4.44 -3.20
C ARG A 81 -24.34 -4.38 -1.93
N PRO A 82 -24.91 -4.40 -0.71
CA PRO A 82 -24.11 -4.43 0.50
C PRO A 82 -23.24 -5.70 0.51
N LEU A 83 -21.96 -5.56 0.87
CA LEU A 83 -21.07 -6.70 1.04
C LEU A 83 -21.61 -7.57 2.19
N PRO A 84 -21.66 -8.90 2.05
CA PRO A 84 -21.98 -9.79 3.16
C PRO A 84 -20.97 -9.54 4.28
N GLN A 85 -21.47 -9.21 5.49
CA GLN A 85 -20.63 -9.22 6.67
C GLN A 85 -20.42 -10.68 7.04
N THR A 86 -19.22 -11.21 6.77
CA THR A 86 -18.76 -12.51 7.29
C THR A 86 -18.27 -12.36 8.72
#